data_AF-A0A250LL93-F1
#
_entry.id   AF-A0A250LL93-F1
#
_cell.length_a   1.000
_cell.length_b   1.000
_cell.length_c   1.000
_cell.angle_alpha   90.00
_cell.angle_beta   90.00
_cell.angle_gamma   90.00
#
_symmetry.space_group_name_H-M   'P 1'
#
loop_
_entity.id
_entity.type
_entity.pdbx_description
1 polymer ?
#
loop_
_entity_poly.entity_id
_entity_poly.type
_entity_poly.pdbx_seq_one_letter_code
_entity_poly.pdbx_strand_id
1 'polypeptide(L)'
;MFAIAPTDSPAIVRRSNAYPFGERVPSTVLMLRTCVPAAPLGISAEQYPIAYIGMRYPCFVESNGELAAILPRGQLMHVPHDAFMVVGFHKGPAETN
;
A
#
# COMPACT_ATOMS: atom_id res chain seq x y z
N MET A 1 2.17 5.81 -18.62
CA MET A 1 2.51 5.41 -17.24
C MET A 1 1.21 4.88 -16.64
N PHE A 2 1.09 3.56 -16.48
CA PHE A 2 -0.14 2.96 -15.94
C PHE A 2 -0.20 3.32 -14.45
N ALA A 3 -1.19 4.12 -14.06
CA ALA A 3 -1.40 4.48 -12.67
C ALA A 3 -2.02 3.28 -11.97
N ILE A 4 -1.21 2.55 -11.20
CA ILE A 4 -1.70 1.45 -10.35
C ILE A 4 -2.71 2.03 -9.38
N ALA A 5 -3.93 1.50 -9.39
CA ALA A 5 -5.00 1.90 -8.48
C ALA A 5 -5.06 0.93 -7.30
N PRO A 6 -5.56 1.37 -6.13
CA PRO A 6 -5.84 0.48 -5.01
C PRO A 6 -6.72 -0.71 -5.40
N THR A 7 -7.64 -0.53 -6.35
CA THR A 7 -8.54 -1.57 -6.86
C THR A 7 -7.84 -2.68 -7.66
N ASP A 8 -6.59 -2.47 -8.05
CA ASP A 8 -5.77 -3.49 -8.73
C ASP A 8 -5.11 -4.46 -7.73
N SER A 9 -5.34 -4.28 -6.41
CA SER A 9 -4.74 -5.10 -5.36
C SER A 9 -5.07 -6.59 -5.53
N PRO A 10 -4.06 -7.48 -5.67
CA PRO A 10 -4.26 -8.92 -5.81
C PRO A 10 -5.04 -9.53 -4.65
N ALA A 11 -4.89 -8.97 -3.44
CA ALA A 11 -5.66 -9.37 -2.26
C ALA A 11 -7.18 -9.25 -2.43
N ILE A 12 -7.67 -8.48 -3.39
CA ILE A 12 -9.11 -8.37 -3.73
C ILE A 12 -9.58 -9.66 -4.43
N VAL A 13 -8.76 -10.19 -5.34
CA VAL A 13 -9.11 -11.38 -6.13
C VAL A 13 -8.80 -12.66 -5.36
N ARG A 14 -7.65 -12.70 -4.67
CA ARG A 14 -7.18 -13.91 -3.98
C ARG A 14 -6.32 -13.55 -2.78
N ARG A 15 -6.53 -14.27 -1.68
CA ARG A 15 -5.77 -14.15 -0.44
C ARG A 15 -5.10 -15.47 -0.09
N SER A 16 -3.88 -15.41 0.40
CA SER A 16 -3.18 -16.57 0.95
C SER A 16 -3.58 -16.79 2.42
N ASN A 17 -3.29 -17.98 2.96
CA ASN A 17 -3.53 -18.26 4.38
C ASN A 17 -2.71 -17.39 5.34
N ALA A 18 -1.63 -16.75 4.85
CA ALA A 18 -0.79 -15.86 5.63
C ALA A 18 -1.29 -14.41 5.66
N TYR A 19 -2.43 -14.12 5.01
CA TYR A 19 -2.96 -12.78 4.87
C TYR A 19 -3.35 -12.16 6.24
N PRO A 20 -2.75 -11.03 6.65
CA PRO A 20 -2.86 -10.54 8.03
C PRO A 20 -4.10 -9.66 8.27
N PHE A 21 -4.81 -9.23 7.23
CA PHE A 21 -5.95 -8.31 7.34
C PHE A 21 -7.33 -9.01 7.34
N GLY A 22 -7.33 -10.35 7.45
CA GLY A 22 -8.54 -11.16 7.47
C GLY A 22 -9.38 -11.00 6.21
N GLU A 23 -10.70 -10.77 6.38
CA GLU A 23 -11.64 -10.68 5.25
C GLU A 23 -11.65 -9.32 4.54
N ARG A 24 -10.88 -8.33 4.99
CA ARG A 24 -10.89 -6.97 4.44
C ARG A 24 -9.59 -6.66 3.75
N VAL A 25 -9.67 -5.96 2.62
CA VAL A 25 -8.48 -5.50 1.90
C VAL A 25 -8.22 -4.03 2.23
N PRO A 26 -7.05 -3.67 2.79
CA PRO A 26 -6.67 -2.27 2.99
C PRO A 26 -6.69 -1.50 1.67
N SER A 27 -7.30 -0.32 1.68
CA SER A 27 -7.29 0.62 0.55
C SER A 27 -6.51 1.90 0.85
N THR A 28 -6.36 2.25 2.13
CA THR A 28 -5.67 3.45 2.57
C THR A 28 -4.95 3.19 3.89
N VAL A 29 -3.71 3.65 3.97
CA VAL A 29 -2.88 3.58 5.17
C VAL A 29 -2.45 4.96 5.64
N LEU A 30 -2.29 5.11 6.95
CA LEU A 30 -1.65 6.24 7.60
C LEU A 30 -0.23 5.82 7.99
N MET A 31 0.76 6.59 7.58
CA MET A 31 2.15 6.31 7.95
C MET A 31 2.41 6.67 9.40
N LEU A 32 2.92 5.71 10.17
CA LEU A 32 3.32 5.89 11.58
C LEU A 32 4.78 6.35 11.70
N ARG A 33 5.60 6.11 10.67
CA ARG A 33 6.96 6.65 10.55
C ARG A 33 7.29 6.97 9.09
N THR A 34 8.25 7.87 8.90
CA THR A 34 8.77 8.17 7.56
C THR A 34 9.48 6.94 7.03
N CYS A 35 9.06 6.46 5.86
CA CYS A 35 9.72 5.37 5.16
C CYS A 35 10.47 5.93 3.96
N VAL A 36 11.72 5.47 3.82
CA VAL A 36 12.58 5.69 2.66
C VAL A 36 12.92 4.32 2.08
N PRO A 37 13.10 4.18 0.75
CA PRO A 37 13.51 2.93 0.16
C PRO A 37 14.89 2.55 0.72
N ALA A 38 15.11 1.26 0.94
CA ALA A 38 16.45 0.75 1.21
C ALA A 38 17.33 1.13 0.01
N ALA A 39 18.38 1.91 0.25
CA ALA A 39 19.20 2.62 -0.74
C ALA A 39 19.26 1.91 -2.12
N PRO A 40 18.49 2.35 -3.12
CA PRO A 40 18.61 1.82 -4.46
C PRO A 40 19.95 2.28 -5.05
N LEU A 41 20.78 1.31 -5.43
CA LEU A 41 21.92 1.53 -6.31
C LEU A 41 21.43 2.29 -7.56
N GLY A 42 21.83 3.56 -7.71
CA GLY A 42 21.67 4.31 -8.96
C GLY A 42 20.44 5.23 -9.11
N ILE A 43 19.69 5.55 -8.06
CA ILE A 43 18.65 6.61 -8.11
C ILE A 43 19.17 7.90 -7.46
N SER A 44 19.00 9.04 -8.13
CA SER A 44 19.32 10.36 -7.58
C SER A 44 18.41 10.70 -6.40
N ALA A 45 18.97 11.25 -5.32
CA ALA A 45 18.27 11.61 -4.08
C ALA A 45 16.96 12.40 -4.29
N GLU A 46 16.92 13.26 -5.31
CA GLU A 46 15.76 14.11 -5.63
C GLU A 46 14.53 13.36 -6.16
N GLN A 47 14.68 12.08 -6.52
CA GLN A 47 13.59 11.23 -7.01
C GLN A 47 13.21 10.11 -6.04
N TYR A 48 13.73 10.13 -4.80
CA TYR A 48 13.44 9.07 -3.86
C TYR A 48 11.93 9.02 -3.54
N PRO A 49 11.29 7.85 -3.71
CA PRO A 49 9.93 7.65 -3.23
C PRO A 49 9.94 7.71 -1.69
N ILE A 50 9.47 8.82 -1.09
CA ILE A 50 9.40 8.96 0.37
C ILE A 50 7.94 8.96 0.80
N ALA A 51 7.60 8.06 1.73
CA ALA A 51 6.32 8.05 2.42
C ALA A 51 6.49 8.74 3.77
N TYR A 52 5.96 9.95 3.93
CA TYR A 52 6.16 10.76 5.14
C TYR A 52 5.25 10.32 6.29
N ILE A 53 5.77 10.38 7.52
CA ILE A 53 4.97 10.19 8.74
C ILE A 53 3.72 11.09 8.75
N GLY A 54 2.60 10.58 9.25
CA GLY A 54 1.34 11.32 9.37
C GLY A 54 0.58 11.50 8.06
N MET A 55 1.18 11.16 6.92
CA MET A 55 0.51 11.19 5.63
C MET A 55 -0.34 9.95 5.41
N ARG A 56 -1.45 10.14 4.71
CA ARG A 56 -2.30 9.05 4.23
C ARG A 56 -1.96 8.76 2.78
N TYR A 57 -1.77 7.50 2.46
CA TYR A 57 -1.55 7.05 1.10
C TYR A 57 -2.58 6.00 0.71
N PRO A 58 -3.08 6.02 -0.54
CA PRO A 58 -3.68 4.85 -1.12
C PRO A 58 -2.66 3.71 -1.06
N CYS A 59 -3.13 2.49 -0.83
CA CYS A 59 -2.25 1.33 -0.78
C CYS A 59 -2.68 0.26 -1.78
N PHE A 60 -1.68 -0.49 -2.20
CA PHE A 60 -1.78 -1.70 -2.99
C PHE A 60 -1.38 -2.86 -2.08
N VAL A 61 -2.21 -3.91 -2.03
CA VAL A 61 -1.98 -5.05 -1.13
C VAL A 61 -1.89 -6.34 -1.92
N GLU A 62 -0.76 -7.02 -1.74
CA GLU A 62 -0.48 -8.31 -2.35
C GLU A 62 -1.26 -9.45 -1.68
N SER A 63 -1.39 -10.58 -2.39
CA SER A 63 -2.14 -11.75 -1.91
C SER A 63 -1.61 -12.34 -0.59
N ASN A 64 -0.33 -12.11 -0.30
CA ASN A 64 0.34 -12.54 0.94
C ASN A 64 0.19 -11.54 2.10
N GLY A 65 -0.36 -10.35 1.85
CA GLY A 65 -0.49 -9.30 2.85
C GLY A 65 0.56 -8.21 2.77
N GLU A 66 1.58 -8.34 1.93
CA GLU A 66 2.55 -7.28 1.73
C GLU A 66 1.87 -6.03 1.19
N LEU A 67 2.27 -4.87 1.72
CA LEU A 67 1.64 -3.60 1.42
C LEU A 67 2.62 -2.65 0.75
N ALA A 68 2.18 -2.05 -0.35
CA ALA A 68 2.85 -0.94 -1.00
C ALA A 68 2.00 0.32 -0.91
N ALA A 69 2.57 1.42 -0.41
CA ALA A 69 1.96 2.74 -0.52
C ALA A 69 2.10 3.25 -1.94
N ILE A 70 1.01 3.81 -2.48
CA ILE A 70 0.96 4.46 -3.78
C ILE A 70 1.25 5.94 -3.56
N LEU A 71 2.44 6.36 -3.95
CA LEU A 71 2.90 7.74 -3.78
C LEU A 71 2.27 8.68 -4.84
N PRO A 72 2.26 10.01 -4.64
CA PRO A 72 1.59 10.96 -5.52
C PRO A 72 2.04 10.93 -6.99
N ARG A 73 3.25 10.42 -7.27
CA ARG A 73 3.79 10.25 -8.64
C ARG A 73 3.44 8.89 -9.26
N GLY A 74 2.53 8.12 -8.65
CA GLY A 74 2.16 6.77 -9.08
C GLY A 74 3.22 5.70 -8.80
N GLN A 75 4.22 6.03 -7.97
CA GLN A 75 5.28 5.10 -7.58
C GLN A 75 4.78 4.21 -6.44
N LEU A 76 5.03 2.90 -6.54
CA LEU A 76 4.79 1.97 -5.44
C LEU A 76 5.99 1.94 -4.52
N MET A 77 5.72 2.01 -3.22
CA MET A 77 6.73 1.89 -2.19
C MET A 77 6.31 0.83 -1.19
N HIS A 78 7.07 -0.25 -1.07
CA HIS A 78 6.86 -1.24 -0.02
C HIS A 78 7.00 -0.57 1.35
N VAL A 79 6.01 -0.79 2.21
CA VAL A 79 5.99 -0.26 3.56
C VAL A 79 5.94 -1.43 4.53
N PRO A 80 6.86 -1.50 5.50
CA PRO A 80 6.83 -2.58 6.47
C PRO A 80 5.60 -2.46 7.37
N HIS A 81 5.08 -3.61 7.83
CA HIS A 81 3.81 -3.69 8.57
C HIS A 81 3.77 -2.87 9.87
N ASP A 82 4.92 -2.59 10.48
CA ASP A 82 5.04 -1.78 11.69
C ASP A 82 5.11 -0.27 11.40
N ALA A 83 5.24 0.13 10.14
CA ALA A 83 5.38 1.53 9.74
C ALA A 83 4.07 2.22 9.35
N PHE A 84 2.94 1.51 9.37
CA PHE A 84 1.65 2.07 9.00
C PHE A 84 0.51 1.55 9.87
N MET A 85 -0.60 2.27 9.81
CA MET A 85 -1.89 1.83 10.32
C MET A 85 -2.90 1.86 9.18
N VAL A 86 -3.70 0.80 9.05
CA VAL A 86 -4.79 0.78 8.06
C VAL A 86 -5.91 1.70 8.53
N VAL A 87 -6.27 2.67 7.70
CA VAL A 87 -7.33 3.66 7.99
C VAL A 87 -8.50 3.57 7.01
N GLY A 88 -8.35 2.83 5.91
CA GLY A 88 -9.39 2.58 4.93
C GLY A 88 -9.30 1.16 4.38
N PHE A 89 -10.45 0.59 4.06
CA PHE A 89 -10.57 -0.71 3.42
C PHE A 89 -11.39 -0.60 2.13
N HIS A 90 -11.15 -1.50 1.19
CA HIS A 90 -12.02 -1.70 0.05
C HIS A 90 -13.40 -2.11 0.54
N LYS A 91 -14.45 -1.54 -0.07
CA LYS A 91 -15.80 -2.07 0.08
C LYS A 91 -15.78 -3.47 -0.53
N GLY A 92 -16.20 -4.47 0.22
CA GLY A 92 -16.26 -5.84 -0.27
C GLY A 92 -17.22 -5.97 -1.46
N PRO A 93 -17.24 -7.11 -2.17
CA PRO A 93 -18.20 -7.39 -3.24
C PRO A 93 -19.67 -7.53 -2.77
N ALA A 94 -20.04 -6.95 -1.63
CA ALA A 94 -21.37 -7.09 -1.06
C ALA A 94 -21.86 -5.76 -0.48
N GLU A 95 -22.09 -4.75 -1.35
CA GLU A 95 -23.10 -3.70 -1.15
C GLU A 95 -23.55 -3.18 -2.53
N THR A 96 -24.10 -4.07 -3.36
CA THR A 96 -25.09 -3.68 -4.38
C THR A 96 -26.44 -3.97 -3.76
N ASN A 97 -27.11 -2.93 -3.27
CA ASN A 97 -28.53 -2.95 -2.93
C ASN A 97 -29.33 -2.91 -4.24
#